data_AF-A0A0C2FIS7-F1
#
_entry.id   AF-A0A0C2FIS7-F1
#
_cell.length_a   1.000
_cell.length_b   1.000
_cell.length_c   1.000
_cell.angle_alpha   90.00
_cell.angle_beta   90.00
_cell.angle_gamma   90.00
#
_symmetry.space_group_name_H-M   'P 1'
#
loop_
_entity.id
_entity.type
_entity.pdbx_description
1 polymer ?
#
loop_
_entity_poly.entity_id
_entity_poly.type
_entity_poly.pdbx_seq_one_letter_code
_entity_poly.pdbx_strand_id
1 'polypeptide(L)'
;YVTQATVTLPKGAQLGNAMQQWYQPVTKYGLNTTDTHFTDPRLQSFANIAHYKTTAVGCHYAKCRPPDVVVIGCAYNNPYDSAKRLIYPRGYPCTTDADCTIFSPSTCNRALQLCVTTAQNPVNPNPPNPPAPPVQGGTMCQNTEMTDATRKKVRAMHNWRRSQLALGNIKNGLNNYNCPKAANMYKMNT
;
A
#
# COMPACT_ATOMS: atom_id res chain seq x y z
N TYR A 1 1.59 -7.98 18.16
CA TYR A 1 2.78 -8.82 17.89
C TYR A 1 3.04 -9.66 19.12
N VAL A 2 3.24 -10.99 18.97
CA VAL A 2 3.00 -11.94 20.09
C VAL A 2 4.26 -12.65 20.60
N THR A 3 5.44 -12.51 19.98
CA THR A 3 6.66 -13.13 20.51
C THR A 3 7.54 -12.11 21.21
N GLN A 4 8.03 -12.45 22.40
CA GLN A 4 8.95 -11.62 23.19
C GLN A 4 10.21 -11.25 22.37
N ALA A 5 10.64 -12.15 21.47
CA ALA A 5 11.73 -11.92 20.53
C ALA A 5 11.46 -10.81 19.48
N THR A 6 10.21 -10.54 19.09
CA THR A 6 9.90 -9.42 18.18
C THR A 6 9.77 -8.08 18.90
N VAL A 7 9.40 -8.10 20.19
CA VAL A 7 9.18 -6.89 21.00
C VAL A 7 10.49 -6.18 21.36
N THR A 8 11.59 -6.92 21.47
CA THR A 8 12.92 -6.37 21.78
C THR A 8 13.66 -5.80 20.56
N LEU A 9 13.16 -6.06 19.34
CA LEU A 9 13.79 -5.55 18.11
C LEU A 9 13.75 -4.01 18.05
N PRO A 10 14.75 -3.37 17.39
CA PRO A 10 14.65 -1.95 17.06
C PRO A 10 13.37 -1.64 16.28
N LYS A 11 12.74 -0.48 16.53
CA LYS A 11 11.47 -0.06 15.90
C LYS A 11 11.47 -0.25 14.37
N GLY A 12 12.58 0.09 13.71
CA GLY A 12 12.74 -0.12 12.27
C GLY A 12 12.63 -1.58 11.82
N ALA A 13 13.17 -2.51 12.59
CA ALA A 13 13.07 -3.95 12.33
C ALA A 13 11.67 -4.49 12.63
N GLN A 14 11.00 -3.96 13.66
CA GLN A 14 9.59 -4.30 13.94
C GLN A 14 8.66 -3.90 12.80
N LEU A 15 8.83 -2.69 12.26
CA LEU A 15 8.10 -2.25 11.08
C LEU A 15 8.43 -3.10 9.83
N GLY A 16 9.70 -3.49 9.65
CA GLY A 16 10.09 -4.40 8.58
C GLY A 16 9.46 -5.79 8.71
N ASN A 17 9.34 -6.29 9.93
CA ASN A 17 8.68 -7.56 10.22
C ASN A 17 7.17 -7.48 9.98
N ALA A 18 6.53 -6.38 10.41
CA ALA A 18 5.14 -6.06 10.12
C ALA A 18 4.83 -6.11 8.62
N MET A 19 5.64 -5.40 7.82
CA MET A 19 5.48 -5.36 6.36
C MET A 19 5.63 -6.72 5.71
N GLN A 20 6.53 -7.58 6.21
CA GLN A 20 6.68 -8.95 5.73
C GLN A 20 5.44 -9.79 6.06
N GLN A 21 4.95 -9.73 7.29
CA GLN A 21 3.75 -10.47 7.71
C GLN A 21 2.51 -10.04 6.91
N TRP A 22 2.31 -8.75 6.67
CA TRP A 22 1.17 -8.28 5.89
C TRP A 22 1.23 -8.67 4.41
N TYR A 23 2.43 -8.86 3.85
CA TYR A 23 2.60 -9.37 2.48
C TYR A 23 2.57 -10.89 2.39
N GLN A 24 2.93 -11.60 3.46
CA GLN A 24 3.07 -13.05 3.47
C GLN A 24 1.88 -13.83 2.87
N PRO A 25 0.60 -13.41 3.07
CA PRO A 25 -0.52 -14.14 2.48
C PRO A 25 -0.42 -14.36 0.98
N VAL A 26 0.07 -13.38 0.21
CA VAL A 26 0.19 -13.55 -1.26
C VAL A 26 1.24 -14.59 -1.63
N THR A 27 2.30 -14.69 -0.85
CA THR A 27 3.39 -15.66 -1.07
C THR A 27 3.04 -17.07 -0.59
N LYS A 28 2.06 -17.19 0.31
CA LYS A 28 1.63 -18.46 0.92
C LYS A 28 0.39 -19.05 0.25
N TYR A 29 -0.62 -18.22 0.02
CA TYR A 29 -1.94 -18.63 -0.50
C TYR A 29 -2.17 -18.21 -1.94
N GLY A 30 -1.37 -17.27 -2.46
CA GLY A 30 -1.40 -16.84 -3.86
C GLY A 30 -2.61 -16.01 -4.28
N LEU A 31 -2.53 -15.52 -5.53
CA LEU A 31 -3.63 -14.86 -6.24
C LEU A 31 -4.05 -15.70 -7.42
N ASN A 32 -5.35 -15.69 -7.73
CA ASN A 32 -5.78 -16.08 -9.06
C ASN A 32 -5.11 -15.15 -10.07
N THR A 33 -4.27 -15.73 -10.94
CA THR A 33 -3.46 -14.96 -11.88
C THR A 33 -4.27 -14.39 -13.02
N THR A 34 -5.43 -14.98 -13.34
CA THR A 34 -6.25 -14.58 -14.49
C THR A 34 -6.78 -13.16 -14.29
N ASP A 35 -7.32 -12.88 -13.11
CA ASP A 35 -8.09 -11.66 -12.86
C ASP A 35 -7.51 -10.80 -11.71
N THR A 36 -6.54 -11.31 -10.92
CA THR A 36 -5.94 -10.61 -9.77
C THR A 36 -6.98 -10.10 -8.75
N HIS A 37 -8.13 -10.77 -8.71
CA HIS A 37 -9.19 -10.48 -7.76
C HIS A 37 -8.87 -11.09 -6.40
N PHE A 38 -9.42 -10.48 -5.36
CA PHE A 38 -9.47 -11.02 -4.03
C PHE A 38 -10.50 -12.14 -3.97
N THR A 39 -9.98 -13.35 -3.85
CA THR A 39 -10.77 -14.59 -3.81
C THR A 39 -10.72 -15.28 -2.46
N ASP A 40 -9.87 -14.80 -1.55
CA ASP A 40 -9.55 -15.45 -0.29
C ASP A 40 -9.42 -14.42 0.84
N PRO A 41 -10.23 -14.50 1.91
CA PRO A 41 -10.17 -13.61 3.06
C PRO A 41 -8.78 -13.46 3.68
N ARG A 42 -7.94 -14.49 3.59
CA ARG A 42 -6.57 -14.50 4.15
C ARG A 42 -5.66 -13.48 3.46
N LEU A 43 -6.02 -13.02 2.26
CA LEU A 43 -5.26 -12.04 1.48
C LEU A 43 -5.51 -10.59 1.91
N GLN A 44 -6.36 -10.32 2.91
CA GLN A 44 -6.88 -8.97 3.18
C GLN A 44 -5.77 -7.96 3.46
N SER A 45 -4.75 -8.34 4.24
CA SER A 45 -3.61 -7.47 4.53
C SER A 45 -2.82 -7.12 3.27
N PHE A 46 -2.62 -8.10 2.38
CA PHE A 46 -1.96 -7.88 1.10
C PHE A 46 -2.82 -7.00 0.19
N ALA A 47 -4.12 -7.29 0.08
CA ALA A 47 -5.05 -6.56 -0.77
C ALA A 47 -5.10 -5.07 -0.41
N ASN A 48 -5.12 -4.74 0.89
CA ASN A 48 -5.07 -3.35 1.34
C ASN A 48 -3.78 -2.61 0.92
N ILE A 49 -2.62 -3.27 1.01
CA ILE A 49 -1.35 -2.66 0.59
C ILE A 49 -1.24 -2.61 -0.94
N ALA A 50 -1.77 -3.60 -1.65
CA ALA A 50 -1.66 -3.76 -3.10
C ALA A 50 -2.77 -3.04 -3.88
N HIS A 51 -3.79 -2.50 -3.22
CA HIS A 51 -4.93 -1.91 -3.93
C HIS A 51 -4.50 -0.72 -4.79
N TYR A 52 -4.70 -0.83 -6.11
CA TYR A 52 -4.09 0.08 -7.09
C TYR A 52 -4.50 1.56 -6.91
N LYS A 53 -5.72 1.82 -6.45
CA LYS A 53 -6.28 3.16 -6.21
C LYS A 53 -5.85 3.81 -4.89
N THR A 54 -5.15 3.08 -4.02
CA THR A 54 -4.70 3.65 -2.74
C THR A 54 -3.59 4.68 -2.96
N THR A 55 -3.85 5.92 -2.54
CA THR A 55 -2.95 7.07 -2.72
C THR A 55 -2.47 7.65 -1.40
N ALA A 56 -3.00 7.21 -0.25
CA ALA A 56 -2.53 7.61 1.07
C ALA A 56 -2.51 6.45 2.06
N VAL A 57 -1.52 6.47 2.96
CA VAL A 57 -1.37 5.54 4.08
C VAL A 57 -1.04 6.28 5.36
N GLY A 58 -1.78 5.98 6.43
CA GLY A 58 -1.53 6.47 7.78
C GLY A 58 -1.30 5.30 8.72
N CYS A 59 -0.23 5.32 9.51
CA CYS A 59 0.09 4.23 10.43
C CYS A 59 0.21 4.70 11.87
N HIS A 60 -0.05 3.78 12.78
CA HIS A 60 0.10 3.91 14.23
C HIS A 60 1.08 2.86 14.75
N TYR A 61 1.81 3.23 15.80
CA TYR A 61 2.73 2.36 16.52
C TYR A 61 2.55 2.61 18.01
N ALA A 62 2.36 1.54 18.78
CA ALA A 62 2.28 1.59 20.23
C ALA A 62 3.07 0.43 20.86
N LYS A 63 3.69 0.70 22.00
CA LYS A 63 4.18 -0.31 22.95
C LYS A 63 3.18 -0.35 24.11
N CYS A 64 2.53 -1.48 24.32
CA CYS A 64 1.59 -1.68 25.42
C CYS A 64 2.25 -2.52 26.51
N ARG A 65 1.93 -2.24 27.78
CA ARG A 65 2.41 -2.97 28.96
C ARG A 65 1.27 -3.19 29.96
N PRO A 66 1.24 -4.28 30.76
CA PRO A 66 1.63 -5.66 30.45
C PRO A 66 0.48 -6.48 29.81
N PRO A 67 0.76 -7.53 29.01
CA PRO A 67 2.09 -7.99 28.61
C PRO A 67 2.75 -7.02 27.62
N ASP A 68 4.09 -7.02 27.57
CA ASP A 68 4.86 -6.21 26.62
C ASP A 68 4.51 -6.64 25.19
N VAL A 69 3.67 -5.86 24.52
CA VAL A 69 3.28 -6.08 23.12
C VAL A 69 3.52 -4.82 22.31
N VAL A 70 4.01 -5.02 21.09
CA VAL A 70 3.98 -3.97 20.08
C VAL A 70 2.68 -4.11 19.30
N VAL A 71 2.08 -2.99 18.94
CA VAL A 71 0.93 -2.88 18.03
C VAL A 71 1.30 -1.93 16.92
N ILE A 72 1.16 -2.38 15.67
CA ILE A 72 1.41 -1.60 14.47
C ILE A 72 0.17 -1.79 13.59
N GLY A 73 -0.46 -0.68 13.21
CA GLY A 73 -1.64 -0.69 12.36
C GLY A 73 -1.51 0.38 11.30
N CYS A 74 -2.01 0.11 10.09
CA CYS A 74 -2.05 1.08 9.00
C CYS A 74 -3.48 1.14 8.43
N ALA A 75 -3.92 2.35 8.13
CA ALA A 75 -5.16 2.67 7.45
C ALA A 75 -4.84 3.29 6.09
N TYR A 76 -5.78 3.13 5.16
CA TYR A 76 -5.63 3.49 3.75
C TYR A 76 -6.83 4.32 3.32
N ASN A 77 -6.64 5.31 2.44
CA ASN A 77 -7.74 6.17 1.98
C ASN A 77 -8.68 5.48 0.98
N ASN A 78 -8.17 4.51 0.24
CA ASN A 78 -8.96 3.63 -0.61
C ASN A 78 -8.62 2.18 -0.24
N PRO A 79 -9.06 1.68 0.93
CA PRO A 79 -8.83 0.29 1.28
C PRO A 79 -9.49 -0.61 0.25
N TYR A 80 -9.04 -1.87 0.18
CA TYR A 80 -9.64 -2.83 -0.72
C TYR A 80 -11.14 -2.98 -0.41
N ASP A 81 -11.98 -2.94 -1.45
CA ASP A 81 -13.43 -3.08 -1.37
C ASP A 81 -13.84 -4.49 -1.79
N SER A 82 -14.39 -5.26 -0.84
CA SER A 82 -14.80 -6.65 -1.06
C SER A 82 -15.88 -6.82 -2.11
N ALA A 83 -16.68 -5.79 -2.38
CA ALA A 83 -17.70 -5.82 -3.42
C ALA A 83 -17.09 -5.67 -4.83
N LYS A 84 -16.01 -4.89 -4.97
CA LYS A 84 -15.35 -4.66 -6.27
C LYS A 84 -14.36 -5.74 -6.66
N ARG A 85 -13.85 -6.50 -5.68
CA ARG A 85 -12.99 -7.69 -5.82
C ARG A 85 -11.63 -7.48 -6.51
N LEU A 86 -11.45 -6.55 -7.43
CA LEU A 86 -10.17 -6.29 -8.11
C LEU A 86 -9.15 -5.64 -7.17
N ILE A 87 -7.99 -6.27 -6.97
CA ILE A 87 -6.90 -5.69 -6.18
C ILE A 87 -6.08 -4.71 -7.02
N TYR A 88 -5.68 -5.10 -8.23
CA TYR A 88 -4.98 -4.24 -9.18
C TYR A 88 -5.24 -4.69 -10.62
N PRO A 89 -5.27 -3.79 -11.61
CA PRO A 89 -5.37 -4.20 -13.00
C PRO A 89 -4.05 -4.77 -13.49
N ARG A 90 -4.12 -5.88 -14.23
CA ARG A 90 -2.96 -6.44 -14.92
C ARG A 90 -2.48 -5.48 -16.01
N GLY A 91 -1.16 -5.39 -16.17
CA GLY A 91 -0.55 -4.59 -17.24
C GLY A 91 0.87 -4.18 -16.86
N TYR A 92 1.46 -3.30 -17.64
CA TYR A 92 2.82 -2.83 -17.37
C TYR A 92 2.82 -1.68 -16.38
N PRO A 93 3.84 -1.61 -15.49
CA PRO A 93 4.00 -0.47 -14.61
C PRO A 93 4.30 0.78 -15.46
N CYS A 94 3.99 1.97 -14.92
CA CYS A 94 4.09 3.20 -15.71
C CYS A 94 5.54 3.47 -16.17
N THR A 95 5.66 4.07 -17.35
CA THR A 95 6.92 4.53 -17.95
C THR A 95 6.82 6.01 -18.35
N THR A 96 5.61 6.46 -18.68
CA THR A 96 5.26 7.84 -18.99
C THR A 96 4.05 8.29 -18.17
N ASP A 97 3.83 9.60 -18.10
CA ASP A 97 2.68 10.15 -17.37
C ASP A 97 1.34 9.70 -17.98
N ALA A 98 1.31 9.42 -19.28
CA ALA A 98 0.13 8.93 -20.00
C ALA A 98 -0.32 7.52 -19.56
N ASP A 99 0.56 6.72 -18.95
CA ASP A 99 0.22 5.40 -18.43
C ASP A 99 -0.64 5.49 -17.15
N CYS A 100 -0.73 6.68 -16.54
CA CYS A 100 -1.46 6.94 -15.32
C CYS A 100 -2.82 7.56 -15.64
N THR A 101 -3.86 6.72 -15.68
CA THR A 101 -5.17 7.10 -16.25
C THR A 101 -6.31 7.16 -15.24
N ILE A 102 -6.10 6.66 -14.01
CA ILE A 102 -7.15 6.58 -12.98
C ILE A 102 -7.44 7.92 -12.30
N PHE A 103 -6.43 8.78 -12.14
CA PHE A 103 -6.56 10.10 -11.51
C PHE A 103 -6.01 11.18 -12.44
N SER A 104 -6.59 12.38 -12.38
CA SER A 104 -6.11 13.55 -13.11
C SER A 104 -6.10 14.78 -12.19
N PRO A 105 -4.98 15.52 -12.07
CA PRO A 105 -3.71 15.27 -12.75
C PRO A 105 -2.94 14.07 -12.15
N SER A 106 -2.23 13.32 -12.98
CA SER A 106 -1.29 12.29 -12.51
C SER A 106 -0.04 12.19 -13.38
N THR A 107 1.03 11.65 -12.80
CA THR A 107 2.36 11.50 -13.42
C THR A 107 2.95 10.14 -13.04
N CYS A 108 3.97 9.69 -13.77
CA CYS A 108 4.72 8.48 -13.46
C CYS A 108 5.98 8.79 -12.66
N ASN A 109 6.07 8.24 -11.45
CA ASN A 109 7.34 8.16 -10.75
C ASN A 109 8.20 7.05 -11.37
N ARG A 110 9.05 7.40 -12.34
CA ARG A 110 9.86 6.44 -13.11
C ARG A 110 10.82 5.61 -12.25
N ALA A 111 11.28 6.14 -11.10
CA ALA A 111 12.18 5.42 -10.21
C ALA A 111 11.50 4.23 -9.50
N LEU A 112 10.20 4.36 -9.18
CA LEU A 112 9.40 3.28 -8.57
C LEU A 112 8.46 2.60 -9.57
N GLN A 113 8.30 3.18 -10.75
CA GLN A 113 7.29 2.85 -11.76
C GLN A 113 5.87 2.79 -11.16
N LEU A 114 5.58 3.78 -10.33
CA LEU A 114 4.27 3.98 -9.68
C LEU A 114 3.68 5.31 -10.12
N CYS A 115 2.37 5.34 -10.34
CA CYS A 115 1.65 6.57 -10.63
C CYS A 115 1.58 7.48 -9.40
N VAL A 116 1.60 8.79 -9.59
CA VAL A 116 1.48 9.79 -8.52
C VAL A 116 0.37 10.75 -8.90
N THR A 117 -0.46 11.12 -7.95
CA THR A 117 -1.58 12.05 -8.15
C THR A 117 -1.66 13.03 -6.98
N THR A 118 -2.16 14.23 -7.27
CA THR A 118 -2.63 15.20 -6.26
C THR A 118 -4.16 15.26 -6.17
N ALA A 119 -4.87 14.56 -7.04
CA ALA A 119 -6.32 14.48 -7.02
C ALA A 119 -6.82 13.63 -5.85
N GLN A 120 -7.85 14.12 -5.15
CA GLN A 120 -8.44 13.41 -4.01
C GLN A 120 -9.39 12.27 -4.45
N ASN A 121 -9.95 12.33 -5.66
CA ASN A 121 -10.92 11.36 -6.18
C ASN A 121 -10.54 10.85 -7.60
N PRO A 122 -10.84 9.57 -7.93
CA PRO A 122 -10.63 9.03 -9.28
C PRO A 122 -11.53 9.75 -10.28
N VAL A 123 -11.07 9.86 -11.53
CA VAL A 123 -11.82 10.58 -12.57
C VAL A 123 -13.17 9.90 -12.79
N ASN A 124 -14.26 10.60 -12.48
CA ASN A 124 -15.62 10.27 -12.92
C ASN A 124 -15.89 11.13 -14.17
N PRO A 125 -16.42 10.60 -15.30
CA PRO A 125 -16.71 11.40 -16.49
C PRO A 125 -17.77 12.51 -16.31
N ASN A 126 -18.37 12.66 -15.13
CA ASN A 126 -19.29 13.75 -14.81
C ASN A 126 -18.55 15.00 -14.27
N PRO A 127 -19.11 16.21 -14.48
CA PRO A 127 -18.46 17.46 -14.14
C PRO A 127 -18.05 17.53 -12.66
N PRO A 128 -16.91 18.15 -12.35
CA PRO A 128 -16.31 18.10 -11.03
C PRO A 128 -17.20 18.77 -9.99
N ASN A 129 -17.38 18.09 -8.85
CA ASN A 129 -17.85 18.74 -7.63
C ASN A 129 -16.86 19.86 -7.24
N PRO A 130 -17.31 20.92 -6.54
CA PRO A 130 -16.44 22.03 -6.16
C PRO A 130 -15.17 21.55 -5.46
N PRO A 131 -14.00 22.16 -5.73
CA PRO A 131 -12.75 21.76 -5.13
C PRO A 131 -12.84 21.87 -3.60
N ALA A 132 -12.53 20.78 -2.91
CA ALA A 132 -12.31 20.81 -1.47
C ALA A 132 -11.14 21.76 -1.14
N PRO A 133 -11.14 22.42 0.05
CA PRO A 133 -10.09 23.35 0.43
C PRO A 133 -8.70 22.72 0.33
N PRO A 134 -7.65 23.49 -0.01
CA PRO A 134 -6.30 22.99 -0.07
C PRO A 134 -5.89 22.46 1.31
N VAL A 135 -5.60 21.16 1.39
CA VAL A 135 -4.95 20.58 2.56
C VAL A 135 -3.51 21.06 2.53
N GLN A 136 -3.28 22.22 3.16
CA GLN A 136 -1.96 22.76 3.45
C GLN A 136 -1.14 21.68 4.15
N GLY A 137 0.08 21.45 3.67
CA GLY A 137 1.05 20.53 4.25
C GLY A 137 1.35 20.92 5.70
N GLY A 138 0.51 20.44 6.60
CA GLY A 138 0.72 20.55 8.03
C GLY A 138 1.85 19.63 8.44
N THR A 139 2.66 20.10 9.37
CA THR A 139 3.57 19.26 10.16
C THR A 139 2.85 17.96 10.50
N MET A 140 3.38 16.81 10.06
CA MET A 140 2.73 15.51 10.29
C MET A 140 2.36 15.39 11.77
N CYS A 141 1.18 14.82 12.07
CA CYS A 141 0.59 14.79 13.42
C CYS A 141 1.66 14.52 14.49
N GLN A 142 1.79 15.42 15.45
CA GLN A 142 2.78 15.28 16.52
C GLN A 142 2.50 14.01 17.33
N ASN A 143 3.40 13.04 17.26
CA ASN A 143 3.33 11.80 18.03
C ASN A 143 4.76 11.33 18.35
N THR A 144 5.04 11.12 19.63
CA THR A 144 6.37 10.75 20.12
C THR A 144 6.81 9.37 19.64
N GLU A 145 5.87 8.45 19.44
CA GLU A 145 6.14 7.10 18.96
C GLU A 145 6.20 7.01 17.44
N MET A 146 5.32 7.72 16.74
CA MET A 146 5.24 7.78 15.29
C MET A 146 5.85 9.09 14.77
N THR A 147 7.17 9.21 14.92
CA THR A 147 7.95 10.35 14.42
C THR A 147 7.90 10.45 12.88
N ASP A 148 8.24 11.61 12.33
CA ASP A 148 8.33 11.83 10.88
C ASP A 148 9.26 10.85 10.18
N ALA A 149 10.39 10.51 10.79
CA ALA A 149 11.31 9.50 10.29
C ALA A 149 10.63 8.12 10.22
N THR A 150 9.82 7.78 11.22
CA THR A 150 9.03 6.54 11.28
C THR A 150 7.96 6.52 10.19
N ARG A 151 7.20 7.62 10.04
CA ARG A 151 6.18 7.79 8.99
C ARG A 151 6.79 7.64 7.59
N LYS A 152 7.91 8.33 7.33
CA LYS A 152 8.68 8.23 6.08
C LYS A 152 9.13 6.81 5.81
N LYS A 153 9.63 6.10 6.82
CA LYS A 153 10.11 4.71 6.69
C LYS A 153 8.97 3.75 6.35
N VAL A 154 7.84 3.82 7.05
CA VAL A 154 6.68 2.94 6.78
C VAL A 154 6.12 3.19 5.38
N ARG A 155 5.95 4.46 4.99
CA ARG A 155 5.52 4.82 3.63
C ARG A 155 6.48 4.30 2.57
N ALA A 156 7.80 4.40 2.80
CA ALA A 156 8.80 3.87 1.88
C ALA A 156 8.69 2.35 1.72
N MET A 157 8.47 1.61 2.81
CA MET A 157 8.29 0.15 2.75
C MET A 157 7.01 -0.25 1.99
N HIS A 158 5.90 0.47 2.18
CA HIS A 158 4.68 0.25 1.41
C HIS A 158 4.89 0.48 -0.09
N ASN A 159 5.46 1.63 -0.45
CA ASN A 159 5.70 1.97 -1.85
C ASN A 159 6.73 1.06 -2.51
N TRP A 160 7.77 0.63 -1.80
CA TRP A 160 8.71 -0.35 -2.32
C TRP A 160 8.01 -1.67 -2.63
N ARG A 161 7.17 -2.17 -1.72
CA ARG A 161 6.38 -3.39 -1.94
C ARG A 161 5.39 -3.26 -3.10
N ARG A 162 4.72 -2.12 -3.25
CA ARG A 162 3.83 -1.81 -4.40
C ARG A 162 4.61 -1.79 -5.72
N SER A 163 5.79 -1.20 -5.74
CA SER A 163 6.70 -1.18 -6.89
C SER A 163 7.13 -2.59 -7.28
N GLN A 164 7.56 -3.41 -6.32
CA GLN A 164 7.93 -4.81 -6.58
C GLN A 164 6.76 -5.63 -7.14
N LEU A 165 5.53 -5.40 -6.67
CA LEU A 165 4.34 -6.03 -7.23
C LEU A 165 4.09 -5.55 -8.67
N ALA A 166 4.15 -4.25 -8.92
CA ALA A 166 3.92 -3.68 -10.25
C ALA A 166 4.92 -4.20 -11.29
N LEU A 167 6.16 -4.43 -10.85
CA LEU A 167 7.23 -5.04 -11.64
C LEU A 167 7.06 -6.55 -11.89
N GLY A 168 6.17 -7.22 -11.15
CA GLY A 168 6.00 -8.68 -11.23
C GLY A 168 7.11 -9.46 -10.49
N ASN A 169 7.67 -8.91 -9.42
CA ASN A 169 8.76 -9.51 -8.63
C ASN A 169 8.28 -10.24 -7.37
N ILE A 170 6.98 -10.35 -7.16
CA ILE A 170 6.40 -10.97 -5.95
C ILE A 170 6.01 -12.41 -6.27
N LYS A 171 6.56 -13.39 -5.53
CA LYS A 171 6.17 -14.80 -5.65
C LYS A 171 4.66 -14.97 -5.42
N ASN A 172 4.01 -15.71 -6.31
CA ASN A 172 2.63 -16.15 -6.11
C ASN A 172 2.62 -17.48 -5.35
N GLY A 173 1.90 -17.58 -4.24
CA GLY A 173 1.80 -18.83 -3.47
C GLY A 173 1.04 -19.97 -4.16
N LEU A 174 0.25 -19.69 -5.21
CA LEU A 174 -0.55 -20.70 -5.91
C LEU A 174 0.19 -21.43 -7.03
N ASN A 175 1.31 -20.90 -7.50
CA ASN A 175 2.00 -21.42 -8.67
C ASN A 175 3.50 -21.10 -8.64
N ASN A 176 4.22 -21.59 -9.64
CA ASN A 176 5.68 -21.41 -9.73
C ASN A 176 6.09 -20.09 -10.37
N TYR A 177 5.15 -19.19 -10.64
CA TYR A 177 5.41 -17.89 -11.27
C TYR A 177 5.17 -16.76 -10.27
N ASN A 178 5.64 -15.57 -10.61
CA ASN A 178 5.33 -14.37 -9.83
C ASN A 178 3.89 -13.89 -10.09
N CYS A 179 3.38 -13.05 -9.19
CA CYS A 179 2.16 -12.29 -9.41
C CYS A 179 2.27 -11.49 -10.73
N PRO A 180 1.15 -11.35 -11.48
CA PRO A 180 1.13 -10.52 -12.67
C PRO A 180 1.60 -9.09 -12.39
N LYS A 181 2.25 -8.48 -13.39
CA LYS A 181 2.57 -7.05 -13.37
C LYS A 181 1.30 -6.21 -13.22
N ALA A 182 1.44 -5.06 -12.58
CA ALA A 182 0.32 -4.15 -12.31
C ALA A 182 0.45 -2.86 -13.12
N ALA A 183 -0.62 -2.51 -13.84
CA ALA A 183 -0.79 -1.17 -14.38
C ALA A 183 -1.42 -0.24 -13.34
N ASN A 184 -1.29 1.07 -13.53
CA ASN A 184 -2.00 2.07 -12.72
C ASN A 184 -1.86 1.88 -11.19
N MET A 185 -0.71 1.40 -10.72
CA MET A 185 -0.43 1.26 -9.30
C MET A 185 0.02 2.60 -8.74
N TYR A 186 -0.77 3.23 -7.86
CA TYR A 186 -0.44 4.55 -7.35
C TYR A 186 0.51 4.51 -6.16
N LYS A 187 1.41 5.47 -6.07
CA LYS A 187 2.27 5.71 -4.92
C LYS A 187 1.42 6.27 -3.79
N MET A 188 1.61 5.73 -2.59
CA MET A 188 1.01 6.24 -1.37
C MET A 188 1.80 7.44 -0.83
N ASN A 189 1.09 8.51 -0.51
CA ASN A 189 1.56 9.64 0.27
C ASN A 189 1.16 9.48 1.74
N THR A 190 1.63 10.38 2.60
CA THR A 190 1.18 10.53 3.99
C THR A 190 0.35 11.78 4.12
#